data_AF-A0A1V9Z747-F1
#
_entry.id   AF-A0A1V9Z747-F1
#
_cell.length_a   1.000
_cell.length_b   1.000
_cell.length_c   1.000
_cell.angle_alpha   90.00
_cell.angle_beta   90.00
_cell.angle_gamma   90.00
#
_symmetry.space_group_name_H-M   'P 1'
#
loop_
_entity.id
_entity.type
_entity.pdbx_description
1 polymer ?
#
loop_
_entity_poly.entity_id
_entity_poly.type
_entity_poly.pdbx_seq_one_letter_code
_entity_poly.pdbx_strand_id
1 'polypeptide(L)'
;MISIPPTAIAHISQLLAAAMDDAETALRSPTSDPLRDMTLFRHRLRAVNRYMQDALVAAKLHPKGDANMYQTVEFLHEMEGKLAQADSILLEFTLVVESRPVKVLDFHPSALAT
;
A
#
# COMPACT_ATOMS: atom_id res chain seq x y z
N MET A 1 -2.84 28.49 -5.83
CA MET A 1 -2.86 27.53 -4.70
C MET A 1 -3.63 26.29 -5.15
N ILE A 2 -3.21 25.09 -4.72
CA ILE A 2 -3.77 23.80 -5.15
C ILE A 2 -4.92 23.43 -4.20
N SER A 3 -6.03 22.96 -4.76
CA SER A 3 -7.24 22.61 -4.00
C SER A 3 -7.79 21.28 -4.52
N ILE A 4 -7.65 20.21 -3.73
CA ILE A 4 -8.12 18.88 -4.11
C ILE A 4 -9.61 18.75 -3.80
N PRO A 5 -10.44 18.20 -4.70
CA PRO A 5 -11.85 17.96 -4.43
C PRO A 5 -12.06 17.08 -3.18
N PRO A 6 -12.99 17.42 -2.27
CA PRO A 6 -13.24 16.63 -1.06
C PRO A 6 -13.65 15.18 -1.36
N THR A 7 -14.33 14.96 -2.48
CA THR A 7 -14.69 13.62 -2.96
C THR A 7 -13.47 12.79 -3.35
N ALA A 8 -12.45 13.41 -3.96
CA ALA A 8 -11.20 12.75 -4.28
C ALA A 8 -10.40 12.44 -3.01
N ILE A 9 -10.35 13.39 -2.06
CA ILE A 9 -9.75 13.19 -0.72
C ILE A 9 -10.36 11.96 -0.03
N ALA A 10 -11.68 11.94 0.12
CA ALA A 10 -12.38 10.84 0.78
C ALA A 10 -12.12 9.48 0.09
N HIS A 11 -12.15 9.46 -1.24
CA HIS A 11 -11.91 8.25 -2.01
C HIS A 11 -10.48 7.71 -1.83
N ILE A 12 -9.48 8.59 -1.91
CA ILE A 12 -8.06 8.21 -1.72
C ILE A 12 -7.82 7.70 -0.30
N SER A 13 -8.32 8.42 0.71
CA SER A 13 -8.19 8.02 2.12
C SER A 13 -8.83 6.65 2.39
N GLN A 14 -9.99 6.37 1.78
CA GLN A 14 -10.69 5.10 1.94
C GLN A 14 -9.93 3.95 1.25
N LEU A 15 -9.41 4.16 0.04
CA LEU A 15 -8.62 3.15 -0.67
C LEU A 15 -7.35 2.79 0.10
N LEU A 16 -6.65 3.78 0.65
CA LEU A 16 -5.44 3.55 1.42
C LEU A 16 -5.76 2.80 2.72
N ALA A 17 -6.78 3.24 3.47
CA ALA A 17 -7.18 2.58 4.70
C ALA A 17 -7.57 1.11 4.48
N ALA A 18 -8.38 0.83 3.44
CA ALA A 18 -8.76 -0.55 3.11
C ALA A 18 -7.56 -1.40 2.69
N ALA A 19 -6.60 -0.83 1.94
CA ALA A 19 -5.40 -1.56 1.56
C ALA A 19 -4.54 -1.93 2.77
N MET A 20 -4.45 -1.04 3.76
CA MET A 20 -3.69 -1.26 5.00
C MET A 20 -4.38 -2.26 5.92
N ASP A 21 -5.69 -2.16 6.12
CA ASP A 21 -6.46 -3.09 6.96
C ASP A 21 -6.41 -4.53 6.43
N ASP A 22 -6.56 -4.69 5.11
CA ASP A 22 -6.42 -6.00 4.46
C ASP A 22 -5.00 -6.56 4.64
N ALA A 23 -3.98 -5.69 4.57
CA ALA A 23 -2.58 -6.08 4.71
C ALA A 23 -2.22 -6.48 6.15
N GLU A 24 -2.68 -5.71 7.14
CA GLU A 24 -2.51 -6.04 8.57
C GLU A 24 -3.25 -7.34 8.92
N THR A 25 -4.45 -7.54 8.37
CA THR A 25 -5.20 -8.79 8.53
C THR A 25 -4.44 -9.97 7.94
N ALA A 26 -3.85 -9.81 6.75
CA ALA A 26 -3.05 -10.86 6.11
C ALA A 26 -1.80 -11.21 6.92
N LEU A 27 -1.10 -10.23 7.51
CA LEU A 27 0.06 -10.47 8.37
C LEU A 27 -0.28 -11.27 9.63
N ARG A 28 -1.48 -11.10 10.17
CA ARG A 28 -1.96 -11.82 11.36
C ARG A 28 -2.55 -13.20 11.04
N SER A 29 -2.85 -13.46 9.76
CA SER A 29 -3.45 -14.71 9.34
C SER A 29 -2.40 -15.81 9.16
N PRO A 30 -2.52 -16.99 9.80
CA PRO A 30 -1.59 -18.10 9.61
C PRO A 30 -1.74 -18.80 8.25
N THR A 31 -2.85 -18.55 7.53
CA THR A 31 -3.16 -19.16 6.23
C THR A 31 -2.85 -18.26 5.04
N SER A 32 -2.34 -17.05 5.29
CA SER A 32 -1.99 -16.09 4.25
C SER A 32 -0.73 -16.50 3.49
N ASP A 33 -0.62 -16.01 2.25
CA ASP A 33 0.58 -16.14 1.43
C ASP A 33 1.28 -14.76 1.39
N PRO A 34 2.30 -14.54 2.23
CA PRO A 34 2.97 -13.25 2.38
C PRO A 34 3.52 -12.70 1.08
N LEU A 35 3.95 -13.54 0.15
CA LEU A 35 4.46 -13.08 -1.16
C LEU A 35 3.32 -12.53 -2.02
N ARG A 36 2.20 -13.25 -2.06
CA ARG A 36 1.00 -12.83 -2.78
C ARG A 36 0.40 -11.57 -2.15
N ASP A 37 0.26 -11.55 -0.83
CA ASP A 37 -0.36 -10.45 -0.09
C ASP A 37 0.50 -9.19 -0.11
N MET A 38 1.83 -9.32 0.00
CA MET A 38 2.77 -8.20 -0.22
C MET A 38 2.65 -7.65 -1.65
N THR A 39 2.52 -8.53 -2.66
CA THR A 39 2.38 -8.10 -4.06
C THR A 39 1.05 -7.35 -4.28
N LEU A 40 -0.05 -7.85 -3.71
CA LEU A 40 -1.35 -7.20 -3.76
C LEU A 40 -1.33 -5.85 -3.06
N PHE A 41 -0.73 -5.77 -1.87
CA PHE A 41 -0.60 -4.53 -1.11
C PHE A 41 0.21 -3.48 -1.90
N ARG A 42 1.36 -3.86 -2.46
CA ARG A 42 2.16 -2.98 -3.35
C ARG A 42 1.38 -2.50 -4.56
N HIS A 43 0.56 -3.37 -5.16
CA HIS A 43 -0.28 -3.00 -6.30
C HIS A 43 -1.31 -1.93 -5.91
N ARG A 44 -1.97 -2.09 -4.76
CA ARG A 44 -2.96 -1.13 -4.24
C ARG A 44 -2.32 0.21 -3.87
N LEU A 45 -1.14 0.21 -3.24
CA LEU A 45 -0.40 1.45 -2.95
C LEU A 45 -0.03 2.21 -4.23
N ARG A 46 0.36 1.50 -5.30
CA ARG A 46 0.61 2.13 -6.61
C ARG A 46 -0.66 2.78 -7.19
N ALA A 47 -1.81 2.12 -7.04
CA ALA A 47 -3.09 2.69 -7.48
C ALA A 47 -3.44 3.96 -6.68
N VAL A 48 -3.32 3.91 -5.34
CA VAL A 48 -3.53 5.08 -4.46
C VAL A 48 -2.62 6.24 -4.88
N ASN A 49 -1.33 5.99 -5.11
CA ASN A 49 -0.38 7.02 -5.54
C ASN A 49 -0.79 7.63 -6.90
N ARG A 50 -1.24 6.81 -7.85
CA ARG A 50 -1.73 7.28 -9.14
C ARG A 50 -2.96 8.19 -8.98
N TYR A 51 -3.95 7.78 -8.20
CA TYR A 51 -5.12 8.61 -7.92
C TYR A 51 -4.75 9.94 -7.25
N MET A 52 -3.77 9.92 -6.34
CA MET A 52 -3.26 11.12 -5.70
C MET A 52 -2.56 12.05 -6.69
N GLN A 53 -1.75 11.52 -7.60
CA GLN A 53 -1.11 12.30 -8.65
C GLN A 53 -2.14 12.92 -9.60
N ASP A 54 -3.13 12.15 -10.03
CA ASP A 54 -4.20 12.63 -10.90
C ASP A 54 -5.01 13.74 -10.21
N ALA A 55 -5.32 13.58 -8.91
CA ALA A 55 -5.99 14.58 -8.11
C ALA A 55 -5.17 15.87 -7.95
N LEU A 56 -3.85 15.76 -7.75
CA LEU A 56 -2.94 16.90 -7.68
C LEU A 56 -2.82 17.63 -9.02
N VAL A 57 -2.75 16.90 -10.14
CA VAL A 57 -2.73 17.50 -11.49
C VAL A 57 -4.04 18.22 -11.77
N ALA A 58 -5.19 17.59 -11.49
CA ALA A 58 -6.50 18.22 -11.66
C ALA A 58 -6.64 19.49 -10.80
N ALA A 59 -6.16 19.45 -9.56
CA ALA A 59 -6.16 20.59 -8.64
C ALA A 59 -5.23 21.72 -9.07
N LYS A 60 -4.13 21.42 -9.80
CA LYS A 60 -3.26 22.44 -10.42
C LYS A 60 -3.91 23.09 -11.65
N LEU A 61 -4.65 22.32 -12.44
CA LEU A 61 -5.33 22.81 -13.66
C LEU A 61 -6.59 23.62 -13.33
N HIS A 62 -7.24 23.35 -12.19
CA HIS A 62 -8.47 24.02 -11.77
C HIS A 62 -8.35 24.59 -10.35
N PRO A 63 -7.56 25.66 -10.13
CA PRO A 63 -7.44 26.30 -8.83
C PRO A 63 -8.75 27.05 -8.50
N LYS A 64 -9.76 26.34 -7.99
CA LYS A 64 -10.95 26.96 -7.38
C LYS A 64 -10.62 27.39 -5.95
N GLY A 65 -11.20 28.52 -5.54
CA GLY A 65 -10.83 29.34 -4.38
C GLY A 65 -10.73 28.64 -3.03
N ASP A 66 -10.16 29.40 -2.07
CA ASP A 66 -9.58 29.01 -0.77
C ASP A 66 -10.34 28.02 0.12
N ALA A 67 -11.63 27.77 -0.12
CA ALA A 67 -12.51 27.00 0.76
C ALA A 67 -12.02 25.57 1.07
N ASN A 68 -11.24 24.93 0.19
CA ASN A 68 -10.75 23.56 0.40
C ASN A 68 -9.22 23.48 0.58
N MET A 69 -8.53 24.62 0.78
CA MET A 69 -7.07 24.58 0.97
C MET A 69 -6.69 23.90 2.29
N TYR A 70 -7.33 24.30 3.39
CA TYR A 70 -7.08 23.69 4.70
C TYR A 70 -7.31 22.18 4.69
N GLN A 71 -8.41 21.74 4.07
CA GLN A 71 -8.71 20.32 3.87
C GLN A 71 -7.65 19.61 3.02
N THR A 72 -7.11 20.28 2.00
CA THR A 72 -6.02 19.73 1.18
C THR A 72 -4.74 19.57 1.99
N VAL A 73 -4.39 20.55 2.84
CA VAL A 73 -3.20 20.48 3.71
C VAL A 73 -3.35 19.39 4.76
N GLU A 74 -4.50 19.33 5.45
CA GLU A 74 -4.80 18.27 6.42
C GLU A 74 -4.74 16.89 5.77
N PHE A 75 -5.35 16.75 4.59
CA PHE A 75 -5.29 15.51 3.81
C PHE A 75 -3.85 15.11 3.47
N LEU A 76 -3.02 16.03 2.97
CA LEU A 76 -1.62 15.70 2.64
C LEU A 76 -0.84 15.26 3.87
N HIS A 77 -1.08 15.87 5.03
CA HIS A 77 -0.44 15.48 6.28
C HIS A 77 -0.93 14.11 6.79
N GLU A 78 -2.25 13.85 6.72
CA GLU A 78 -2.82 12.54 7.04
C GLU A 78 -2.22 11.44 6.15
N MET A 79 -2.10 11.74 4.85
CA MET A 79 -1.52 10.82 3.87
C MET A 79 -0.05 10.53 4.14
N GLU A 80 0.74 11.52 4.56
CA GLU A 80 2.13 11.31 4.97
C GLU A 80 2.24 10.31 6.13
N GLY A 81 1.39 10.45 7.16
CA GLY A 81 1.33 9.51 8.26
C GLY A 81 0.91 8.09 7.83
N LYS A 82 -0.10 7.97 6.97
CA LYS A 82 -0.55 6.67 6.45
C LYS A 82 0.49 6.01 5.53
N LEU A 83 1.25 6.78 4.76
CA LEU A 83 2.34 6.26 3.94
C LEU A 83 3.47 5.71 4.81
N ALA A 84 3.83 6.39 5.90
CA ALA A 84 4.82 5.88 6.85
C ALA A 84 4.37 4.55 7.50
N GLN A 85 3.08 4.42 7.84
CA GLN A 85 2.53 3.16 8.33
C GLN A 85 2.52 2.07 7.23
N ALA A 86 2.20 2.42 5.99
CA ALA A 86 2.27 1.49 4.87
C ALA A 86 3.70 0.95 4.63
N ASP A 87 4.72 1.79 4.81
CA ASP A 87 6.13 1.37 4.76
C ASP A 87 6.47 0.39 5.90
N SER A 88 5.95 0.61 7.11
CA SER A 88 6.10 -0.35 8.22
C SER A 88 5.50 -1.71 7.88
N ILE A 89 4.29 -1.74 7.31
CA ILE A 89 3.61 -2.97 6.88
C ILE A 89 4.45 -3.69 5.80
N LEU A 90 5.04 -2.97 4.85
CA LEU A 90 5.92 -3.56 3.84
C LEU A 90 7.17 -4.19 4.43
N LEU A 91 7.76 -3.56 5.45
CA LEU A 91 8.90 -4.12 6.17
C LEU A 91 8.51 -5.40 6.91
N GLU A 92 7.36 -5.43 7.56
CA GLU A 92 6.85 -6.63 8.25
C GLU A 92 6.65 -7.79 7.27
N PHE A 93 6.03 -7.57 6.11
CA PHE A 93 5.93 -8.61 5.07
C PHE A 93 7.30 -9.12 4.64
N THR A 94 8.28 -8.23 4.49
CA THR A 94 9.64 -8.60 4.08
C THR A 94 10.29 -9.50 5.12
N LEU A 95 10.18 -9.16 6.40
CA LEU A 95 10.68 -9.98 7.51
C LEU A 95 9.99 -11.35 7.57
N VAL A 96 8.68 -11.42 7.34
CA VAL A 96 7.93 -12.69 7.29
C VAL A 96 8.38 -13.56 6.12
N VAL A 97 8.66 -12.97 4.95
CA VAL A 97 9.16 -13.70 3.78
C VAL A 97 10.57 -14.23 4.02
N GLU A 98 11.47 -13.41 4.58
CA GLU A 98 12.87 -13.79 4.83
C GLU A 98 13.03 -14.82 5.95
N SER A 99 12.15 -14.78 6.96
CA SER A 99 12.16 -15.75 8.07
C SER A 99 11.54 -17.10 7.71
N ARG A 100 10.89 -17.23 6.55
CA ARG A 100 10.42 -18.55 6.07
C ARG A 100 11.63 -19.38 5.65
N PRO A 101 11.86 -20.56 6.24
CA PRO A 101 12.92 -21.43 5.77
C PRO A 101 12.60 -21.77 4.32
N VAL A 102 13.51 -21.41 3.42
CA VAL A 102 13.54 -21.98 2.07
C VAL A 102 13.53 -23.49 2.29
N LYS A 103 12.42 -24.16 1.96
CA LYS A 103 12.43 -25.62 1.82
C LYS A 103 13.47 -25.89 0.75
N VAL A 104 14.69 -26.16 1.18
CA VAL A 104 15.72 -26.78 0.34
C VAL A 104 15.04 -28.05 -0.13
N LEU A 105 14.75 -28.10 -1.44
CA LEU A 105 14.43 -29.34 -2.09
C LEU A 105 15.61 -30.26 -1.81
N ASP A 106 15.44 -31.19 -0.87
CA ASP A 106 16.32 -32.34 -0.71
C ASP A 106 16.22 -33.13 -2.01
N PHE A 107 17.00 -32.72 -3.02
CA PHE A 107 17.36 -33.58 -4.12
C PHE A 107 18.18 -34.71 -3.48
N HIS A 108 17.53 -35.84 -3.23
CA HIS A 108 18.20 -37.11 -3.03
C HIS A 108 18.48 -37.69 -4.42
N PRO A 109 19.72 -37.61 -4.96
CA PRO A 109 20.10 -38.36 -6.15
C PRO A 109 20.38 -39.80 -5.70
N SER A 110 19.33 -40.58 -5.44
CA SER A 110 19.47 -42.00 -5.14
C SER A 110 18.39 -42.80 -5.83
N ALA A 111 18.34 -42.66 -7.14
CA ALA A 111 17.61 -43.55 -8.03
C ALA A 111 18.35 -43.66 -9.36
N LEU A 112 19.63 -44.04 -9.33
CA LEU A 112 20.41 -44.52 -10.48
C LEU A 112 21.70 -45.17 -9.95
N ALA A 113 21.56 -46.27 -9.24
CA ALA A 113 22.62 -47.24 -9.05
C ALA A 113 22.06 -48.60 -9.45
N THR A 114 22.42 -49.00 -10.68
CA THR A 114 22.53 -50.37 -11.24
C THR A 114 21.48 -51.41 -10.88
#